data_AF-A0A5S3W4L5-F1
#
_entry.id   AF-A0A5S3W4L5-F1
#
_cell.length_a   1.000
_cell.length_b   1.000
_cell.length_c   1.000
_cell.angle_alpha   90.00
_cell.angle_beta   90.00
_cell.angle_gamma   90.00
#
_symmetry.space_group_name_H-M   'P 1'
#
loop_
_entity.id
_entity.type
_entity.pdbx_description
1 polymer ?
#
loop_
_entity_poly.entity_id
_entity_poly.type
_entity_poly.pdbx_seq_one_letter_code
_entity_poly.pdbx_strand_id
1 'polypeptide(L)'
;PASEKLDKAKHMKIYKFWKQSFSSPVQNIVEPASLSYINKTEISDSEALSIMEKLSAFPKSYNALQVVLFSCSDDDELVDEKYENIVAQWKSAT
;
A
#
# COMPACT_ATOMS: atom_id res chain seq x y z
N PRO A 1 7.56 -21.48 -14.43
CA PRO A 1 6.50 -20.53 -14.04
C PRO A 1 7.11 -19.21 -13.56
N ALA A 2 6.45 -18.07 -13.81
CA ALA A 2 6.90 -16.73 -13.39
C ALA A 2 6.80 -16.48 -11.87
N SER A 3 7.00 -17.52 -11.06
CA SER A 3 7.03 -17.48 -9.61
C SER A 3 8.22 -18.26 -9.08
N GLU A 4 9.42 -17.94 -9.59
CA GLU A 4 10.59 -18.15 -8.76
C GLU A 4 10.41 -17.23 -7.55
N LYS A 5 9.94 -17.78 -6.42
CA LYS A 5 9.68 -17.04 -5.19
C LYS A 5 10.95 -16.29 -4.83
N LEU A 6 10.99 -14.98 -5.12
CA LEU A 6 12.09 -14.12 -4.76
C LEU A 6 12.28 -14.22 -3.25
N ASP A 7 13.48 -14.63 -2.83
CA ASP A 7 13.82 -14.74 -1.42
C ASP A 7 13.67 -13.38 -0.72
N LYS A 8 13.34 -13.38 0.58
CA LYS A 8 13.13 -12.17 1.40
C LYS A 8 14.30 -11.20 1.28
N ALA A 9 15.54 -11.70 1.23
CA ALA A 9 16.72 -10.87 1.09
C ALA A 9 16.76 -10.12 -0.25
N LYS A 10 16.27 -10.74 -1.33
CA LYS A 10 16.18 -10.10 -2.65
C LYS A 10 15.11 -9.00 -2.66
N HIS A 11 13.92 -9.25 -2.09
CA HIS A 11 12.89 -8.22 -1.95
C HIS A 11 13.38 -7.01 -1.15
N MET A 12 14.07 -7.23 -0.02
CA MET A 12 14.62 -6.15 0.79
C MET A 12 15.74 -5.37 0.08
N LYS A 13 16.57 -6.03 -0.74
CA LYS A 13 17.59 -5.34 -1.55
C LYS A 13 16.94 -4.42 -2.59
N ILE A 14 15.93 -4.94 -3.30
CA ILE A 14 15.15 -4.17 -4.28
C ILE A 14 14.49 -2.97 -3.59
N TYR A 15 13.78 -3.20 -2.49
CA TYR A 15 13.15 -2.15 -1.70
C TYR A 15 14.13 -1.05 -1.29
N LYS A 16 15.29 -1.40 -0.72
CA LYS A 16 16.29 -0.40 -0.29
C LYS A 16 16.85 0.41 -1.47
N PHE A 17 17.11 -0.24 -2.59
CA PHE A 17 17.62 0.41 -3.81
C PHE A 17 16.61 1.44 -4.35
N TRP A 18 15.34 1.04 -4.45
CA TRP A 18 14.28 1.92 -4.93
C TRP A 18 13.94 3.02 -3.92
N LYS A 19 13.89 2.71 -2.62
CA LYS A 19 13.62 3.68 -1.55
C LYS A 19 14.57 4.88 -1.57
N GLN A 20 15.84 4.67 -1.95
CA GLN A 20 16.81 5.76 -2.07
C GLN A 20 16.57 6.66 -3.29
N SER A 21 15.86 6.16 -4.30
CA SER A 21 15.61 6.85 -5.57
C SER A 21 14.30 7.64 -5.59
N PHE A 22 13.43 7.44 -4.60
CA PHE A 22 12.14 8.11 -4.49
C PHE A 22 12.14 9.12 -3.33
N SER A 23 11.56 10.29 -3.56
CA SER A 23 11.43 11.38 -2.56
C SER A 23 9.99 11.78 -2.29
N SER A 24 9.03 11.00 -2.81
CA SER A 24 7.61 11.33 -2.71
C SER A 24 7.10 11.11 -1.28
N PRO A 25 6.30 12.03 -0.72
CA PRO A 25 5.60 11.82 0.56
C PRO A 25 4.74 10.54 0.56
N VAL A 26 4.19 10.15 -0.59
CA VAL A 26 3.40 8.92 -0.77
C VAL A 26 4.20 7.68 -0.35
N GLN A 27 5.50 7.67 -0.61
CA GLN A 27 6.36 6.56 -0.25
C GLN A 27 6.42 6.37 1.28
N ASN A 28 6.62 7.45 2.02
CA ASN A 28 6.69 7.38 3.49
C ASN A 28 5.36 6.93 4.10
N ILE A 29 4.25 7.27 3.43
CA ILE A 29 2.90 6.90 3.87
C ILE A 29 2.65 5.40 3.65
N VAL A 30 2.99 4.87 2.47
CA VAL A 30 2.73 3.45 2.09
C VAL A 30 3.82 2.48 2.58
N GLU A 31 4.92 2.99 3.13
CA GLU A 31 6.05 2.19 3.58
C GLU A 31 5.69 1.09 4.60
N PRO A 32 4.86 1.33 5.62
CA PRO A 32 4.47 0.27 6.56
C PRO A 32 3.76 -0.90 5.86
N ALA A 33 2.80 -0.62 4.98
CA ALA A 33 2.11 -1.63 4.16
C ALA A 33 3.08 -2.40 3.26
N SER A 34 4.01 -1.67 2.61
CA SER A 34 5.03 -2.26 1.73
C SER A 34 5.95 -3.23 2.48
N LEU A 35 6.39 -2.84 3.67
CA LEU A 35 7.23 -3.68 4.53
C LEU A 35 6.46 -4.89 5.04
N SER A 36 5.18 -4.73 5.39
CA SER A 36 4.35 -5.85 5.83
C SER A 36 4.25 -6.91 4.74
N TYR A 37 3.95 -6.49 3.51
CA TYR A 37 3.89 -7.36 2.34
C TYR A 37 5.23 -8.09 2.10
N ILE A 38 6.36 -7.39 2.15
CA ILE A 38 7.70 -8.00 1.99
C ILE A 38 8.00 -9.02 3.11
N ASN A 39 7.53 -8.75 4.33
CA ASN A 39 7.73 -9.61 5.48
C ASN A 39 6.71 -10.76 5.58
N LYS A 40 5.70 -10.79 4.71
CA LYS A 40 4.56 -11.72 4.77
C LYS A 40 3.84 -11.63 6.13
N THR A 41 3.70 -10.41 6.60
CA THR A 41 2.87 -10.07 7.75
C THR A 41 1.68 -9.25 7.26
N GLU A 42 0.70 -9.05 8.13
CA GLU A 42 -0.45 -8.19 7.89
C GLU A 42 -0.40 -7.00 8.84
N ILE A 43 -0.80 -5.84 8.35
CA ILE A 43 -1.14 -4.68 9.20
C ILE A 43 -2.59 -4.80 9.63
N SER A 44 -2.93 -4.20 10.76
CA SER A 44 -4.34 -4.16 11.20
C SER A 44 -5.19 -3.28 10.28
N ASP A 45 -6.50 -3.54 10.25
CA ASP A 45 -7.45 -2.70 9.51
C ASP A 45 -7.38 -1.24 9.96
N SER A 46 -7.18 -0.99 11.26
CA SER A 46 -7.01 0.37 11.80
C SER A 46 -5.78 1.09 11.24
N GLU A 47 -4.67 0.36 11.04
CA GLU A 47 -3.47 0.90 10.42
C GLU A 47 -3.68 1.11 8.92
N ALA A 48 -4.31 0.16 8.23
CA ALA A 48 -4.67 0.26 6.82
C ALA A 48 -5.54 1.50 6.56
N LEU A 49 -6.61 1.69 7.32
CA LEU A 49 -7.51 2.85 7.24
C LEU A 49 -6.75 4.17 7.48
N SER A 50 -5.85 4.21 8.46
CA SER A 50 -5.02 5.39 8.75
C SER A 50 -4.07 5.72 7.59
N ILE A 51 -3.49 4.71 6.93
CA ILE A 51 -2.65 4.90 5.75
C ILE A 51 -3.49 5.38 4.57
N MET A 52 -4.64 4.76 4.30
CA MET A 52 -5.57 5.15 3.23
C MET A 52 -6.07 6.58 3.39
N GLU A 53 -6.39 7.00 4.61
CA GLU A 53 -6.78 8.38 4.90
C GLU A 53 -5.68 9.37 4.49
N LYS A 54 -4.41 9.10 4.84
CA LYS A 54 -3.28 9.92 4.42
C LYS A 54 -3.06 9.90 2.91
N LEU A 55 -3.26 8.75 2.26
CA LEU A 55 -3.12 8.61 0.81
C LEU A 55 -4.21 9.35 0.04
N SER A 56 -5.41 9.54 0.62
CA SER A 56 -6.52 10.24 -0.03
C SER A 56 -6.16 11.65 -0.51
N ALA A 57 -5.21 12.30 0.16
CA ALA A 57 -4.66 13.62 -0.19
C ALA A 57 -3.76 13.62 -1.45
N PHE A 58 -3.47 12.45 -2.03
CA PHE A 58 -2.59 12.30 -3.20
C PHE A 58 -3.34 11.62 -4.37
N PRO A 59 -4.18 12.36 -5.11
CA PRO A 59 -5.00 11.82 -6.19
C PRO A 59 -4.22 10.99 -7.21
N LYS A 60 -4.88 9.97 -7.77
CA LYS A 60 -4.34 9.05 -8.78
C LYS A 60 -3.22 8.13 -8.27
N SER A 61 -2.94 8.10 -6.97
CA SER A 61 -1.98 7.17 -6.35
C SER A 61 -2.57 5.77 -6.15
N TYR A 62 -3.24 5.22 -7.17
CA TYR A 62 -3.98 3.95 -7.10
C TYR A 62 -3.10 2.79 -6.64
N ASN A 63 -1.87 2.70 -7.16
CA ASN A 63 -0.94 1.65 -6.77
C ASN A 63 -0.59 1.71 -5.28
N ALA A 64 -0.49 2.91 -4.71
CA ALA A 64 -0.19 3.06 -3.28
C ALA A 64 -1.38 2.57 -2.43
N LEU A 65 -2.61 2.89 -2.83
CA LEU A 65 -3.82 2.37 -2.17
C LEU A 65 -3.94 0.85 -2.27
N GLN A 66 -3.69 0.27 -3.46
CA GLN A 66 -3.75 -1.17 -3.66
C GLN A 66 -2.73 -1.93 -2.79
N VAL A 67 -1.52 -1.37 -2.61
CA VAL A 67 -0.52 -1.96 -1.70
C VAL A 67 -1.05 -2.03 -0.27
N VAL A 68 -1.84 -1.05 0.19
CA VAL A 68 -2.46 -1.09 1.52
C VAL A 68 -3.51 -2.20 1.58
N LEU A 69 -4.36 -2.30 0.56
CA LEU A 69 -5.42 -3.31 0.46
C LEU A 69 -4.86 -4.74 0.49
N PHE A 70 -3.71 -4.98 -0.15
CA PHE A 70 -3.03 -6.29 -0.11
C PHE A 70 -2.20 -6.54 1.17
N SER A 71 -2.20 -5.60 2.12
CA SER A 71 -1.39 -5.68 3.34
C SER A 71 -2.17 -5.96 4.61
N CYS A 72 -3.50 -6.03 4.56
CA CYS A 72 -4.37 -6.43 5.68
C CYS A 72 -5.31 -7.58 5.25
N SER A 73 -5.94 -8.25 6.22
CA SER A 73 -6.95 -9.27 5.94
C SER A 73 -8.29 -8.68 5.50
N ASP A 74 -8.65 -7.53 6.09
CA ASP A 74 -9.92 -6.83 5.84
C ASP A 74 -11.16 -7.72 6.05
N ASP A 75 -11.18 -8.46 7.17
CA ASP A 75 -12.24 -9.44 7.44
C ASP A 75 -13.63 -8.79 7.59
N ASP A 76 -13.67 -7.51 8.01
CA ASP A 76 -14.90 -6.73 8.18
C ASP A 76 -15.24 -5.85 6.94
N GLU A 77 -14.50 -5.97 5.84
CA GLU A 77 -14.66 -5.24 4.56
C GLU A 77 -14.58 -3.69 4.69
N LEU A 78 -14.06 -3.17 5.80
CA LEU A 78 -13.97 -1.72 6.07
C LEU A 78 -12.88 -1.04 5.23
N VAL A 79 -11.80 -1.76 4.94
CA VAL A 79 -10.66 -1.24 4.16
C VAL A 79 -11.02 -1.19 2.68
N ASP A 80 -11.73 -2.20 2.16
CA ASP A 80 -12.30 -2.21 0.81
C ASP A 80 -13.31 -1.07 0.62
N GLU A 81 -14.25 -0.88 1.55
CA GLU A 81 -15.19 0.25 1.50
C GLU A 81 -14.46 1.59 1.46
N LYS A 82 -13.41 1.76 2.29
CA LYS A 82 -12.60 2.98 2.30
C LYS A 82 -11.87 3.19 0.97
N TYR A 83 -11.33 2.13 0.38
CA TYR A 83 -10.67 2.16 -0.92
C TYR A 83 -11.63 2.65 -2.01
N GLU A 84 -12.81 2.03 -2.13
CA GLU A 84 -13.79 2.38 -3.15
C GLU A 84 -14.26 3.84 -2.99
N ASN A 85 -14.47 4.29 -1.76
CA ASN A 85 -14.82 5.68 -1.46
C ASN A 85 -13.74 6.67 -1.94
N ILE A 86 -12.46 6.41 -1.67
CA ILE A 86 -11.35 7.27 -2.13
C ILE A 86 -11.26 7.26 -3.66
N VAL A 87 -11.39 6.09 -4.29
CA VAL A 87 -11.36 5.95 -5.76
C VAL A 87 -12.51 6.71 -6.41
N ALA A 88 -13.72 6.62 -5.86
CA ALA A 88 -14.88 7.37 -6.33
C ALA A 88 -14.68 8.89 -6.22
N GLN A 89 -14.12 9.36 -5.10
CA GLN A 89 -13.76 10.77 -4.93
C GLN A 89 -12.76 11.25 -5.98
N TRP A 90 -11.71 10.47 -6.25
CA TRP A 90 -10.73 10.85 -7.27
C TRP A 90 -11.30 10.85 -8.68
N LYS A 91 -12.19 9.89 -9.01
CA LYS A 91 -12.86 9.84 -10.31
C LYS A 91 -13.80 11.02 -10.53
N SER A 92 -14.55 11.43 -9.50
CA SER A 92 -15.51 12.55 -9.58
C SER A 92 -14.86 13.93 -9.61
N ALA A 93 -13.62 14.06 -9.13
CA ALA A 93 -12.84 15.30 -9.19
C ALA A 93 -12.13 15.51 -10.55
N THR A 94 -12.38 14.65 -11.54
CA THR A 94 -11.77 14.69 -12.88
C THR A 94 -12.81 15.04 -13.93
#